data_AF-A0A4U6DAG7-F1
#
_entry.id   AF-A0A4U6DAG7-F1
#
_cell.length_a   1.000
_cell.length_b   1.000
_cell.length_c   1.000
_cell.angle_alpha   90.00
_cell.angle_beta   90.00
_cell.angle_gamma   90.00
#
_symmetry.space_group_name_H-M   'P 1'
#
loop_
_entity.id
_entity.type
_entity.pdbx_description
1 polymer ?
#
loop_
_entity_poly.entity_id
_entity_poly.type
_entity_poly.pdbx_seq_one_letter_code
_entity_poly.pdbx_strand_id
1 'polypeptide(L)'
;MHHSIKIKYILLSGFALLLASCGGEREKAAALPDAPIYTLVFLDKTLSVNINKAYVNEKYRRTLTDIMENNMKNKGDKLEVYFIHENTSKARALSLTIRSEKEVNDGANATDREAIETAFQLSLQREKSIFLRQLLLKLNQQNTGASNQSTDIWASLPVIAKAGESGAQVSVYYFSDMIESVKGAGRRDFHKQPPISDAQAEDEAKSDVKKLEQYAIGSPQVTIVSPFEATASSKENNPHVTHYWQTLFQELGGVSVDEL
;
A
#
# COMPACT_ATOMS: atom_id res chain seq x y z
N MET A 1 -83.75 -10.14 38.76
CA MET A 1 -84.35 -9.90 37.42
C MET A 1 -83.58 -8.80 36.73
N HIS A 2 -83.20 -9.03 35.46
CA HIS A 2 -82.86 -8.09 34.35
C HIS A 2 -82.81 -6.57 34.64
N HIS A 3 -82.00 -5.71 34.04
CA HIS A 3 -81.04 -5.66 32.91
C HIS A 3 -80.35 -4.27 33.06
N SER A 4 -79.03 -4.13 32.98
CA SER A 4 -78.23 -3.91 31.75
C SER A 4 -78.04 -2.43 31.32
N ILE A 5 -76.75 -2.04 31.30
CA ILE A 5 -76.05 -1.09 30.41
C ILE A 5 -76.21 0.43 30.67
N LYS A 6 -75.13 1.07 31.13
CA LYS A 6 -74.18 1.88 30.35
C LYS A 6 -73.14 2.46 31.31
N ILE A 7 -71.85 2.21 31.07
CA ILE A 7 -70.75 3.18 31.15
C ILE A 7 -69.56 2.47 30.47
N LYS A 8 -69.45 2.72 29.16
CA LYS A 8 -68.20 2.59 28.42
C LYS A 8 -67.28 3.70 28.93
N TYR A 9 -65.98 3.45 28.85
CA TYR A 9 -64.88 4.38 29.16
C TYR A 9 -64.60 4.53 30.66
N ILE A 10 -63.69 3.70 31.16
CA ILE A 10 -62.54 4.00 32.04
C ILE A 10 -61.99 2.62 32.43
N LEU A 11 -61.36 1.98 31.46
CA LEU A 11 -60.68 0.70 31.68
C LEU A 11 -59.61 0.61 30.60
N LEU A 12 -58.52 1.38 30.78
CA LEU A 12 -57.22 1.12 30.15
C LEU A 12 -56.17 2.13 30.67
N SER A 13 -55.99 2.20 32.00
CA SER A 13 -54.85 2.90 32.59
C SER A 13 -54.22 1.98 33.62
N GLY A 14 -53.10 1.37 33.26
CA GLY A 14 -52.26 0.62 34.20
C GLY A 14 -52.06 -0.86 33.90
N PHE A 15 -51.59 -1.23 32.70
CA PHE A 15 -50.85 -2.50 32.52
C PHE A 15 -50.02 -2.55 31.22
N ALA A 16 -49.19 -1.53 30.95
CA ALA A 16 -48.35 -1.51 29.74
C ALA A 16 -46.90 -1.08 30.02
N LEU A 17 -46.29 -1.65 31.08
CA LEU A 17 -44.91 -1.33 31.46
C LEU A 17 -44.02 -2.55 31.74
N LEU A 18 -44.41 -3.76 31.29
CA LEU A 18 -43.67 -4.99 31.65
C LEU A 18 -43.24 -5.89 30.48
N LEU A 19 -43.20 -5.43 29.23
CA LEU A 19 -42.73 -6.27 28.10
C LEU A 19 -41.85 -5.54 27.08
N ALA A 20 -40.83 -4.82 27.55
CA ALA A 20 -39.76 -4.31 26.69
C ALA A 20 -38.35 -4.72 27.17
N SER A 21 -38.22 -5.96 27.67
CA SER A 21 -36.92 -6.62 27.83
C SER A 21 -36.85 -7.78 26.83
N CYS A 22 -36.63 -7.43 25.56
CA CYS A 22 -36.13 -8.38 24.58
C CYS A 22 -34.61 -8.16 24.51
N GLY A 23 -33.90 -8.86 25.41
CA GLY A 23 -32.48 -9.11 25.27
C GLY A 23 -32.26 -9.98 24.03
N GLY A 24 -32.16 -9.34 22.87
CA GLY A 24 -31.56 -9.96 21.70
C GLY A 24 -30.06 -9.75 21.79
N GLU A 25 -29.31 -10.80 22.13
CA GLU A 25 -27.91 -10.89 21.77
C GLU A 25 -27.84 -10.67 20.26
N ARG A 26 -27.41 -9.48 19.86
CA ARG A 26 -26.94 -9.28 18.49
C ARG A 26 -25.71 -10.15 18.38
N GLU A 27 -25.85 -11.32 17.75
CA GLU A 27 -24.72 -11.98 17.11
C GLU A 27 -23.98 -10.88 16.37
N LYS A 28 -22.79 -10.53 16.87
CA LYS A 28 -21.86 -9.70 16.12
C LYS A 28 -21.60 -10.50 14.86
N ALA A 29 -22.20 -10.08 13.75
CA ALA A 29 -21.82 -10.56 12.44
C ALA A 29 -20.29 -10.58 12.41
N ALA A 30 -19.72 -11.77 12.18
CA ALA A 30 -18.29 -11.90 12.05
C ALA A 30 -17.84 -10.87 11.02
N ALA A 31 -16.93 -9.98 11.41
CA ALA A 31 -16.36 -9.03 10.48
C ALA A 31 -15.82 -9.85 9.29
N LEU A 32 -16.20 -9.47 8.07
CA LEU A 32 -15.57 -10.04 6.88
C LEU A 32 -14.06 -9.87 7.06
N PRO A 33 -13.25 -10.91 6.80
CA PRO A 33 -11.80 -10.76 6.87
C PRO A 33 -11.39 -9.59 5.99
N ASP A 34 -10.48 -8.75 6.49
CA ASP A 34 -9.92 -7.64 5.71
C ASP A 34 -9.44 -8.19 4.36
N ALA A 35 -9.75 -7.46 3.29
CA ALA A 35 -9.28 -7.83 1.96
C ALA A 35 -7.75 -7.93 1.99
N PRO A 36 -7.14 -8.94 1.33
CA PRO A 36 -5.70 -9.07 1.29
C PRO A 36 -5.05 -7.79 0.78
N ILE A 37 -3.88 -7.47 1.33
CA ILE A 37 -3.06 -6.34 0.89
C ILE A 37 -2.05 -6.85 -0.14
N TYR A 38 -2.00 -6.20 -1.29
CA TYR A 38 -0.96 -6.41 -2.30
C TYR A 38 0.00 -5.23 -2.28
N THR A 39 1.15 -5.45 -1.66
CA THR A 39 2.26 -4.50 -1.60
C THR A 39 3.20 -4.65 -2.79
N LEU A 40 3.44 -3.55 -3.50
CA LEU A 40 4.49 -3.42 -4.51
C LEU A 40 5.61 -2.54 -3.96
N VAL A 41 6.84 -3.02 -4.00
CA VAL A 41 8.04 -2.26 -3.61
C VAL A 41 8.94 -2.10 -4.83
N PHE A 42 9.16 -0.86 -5.25
CA PHE A 42 10.11 -0.52 -6.30
C PHE A 42 11.39 0.02 -5.66
N LEU A 43 12.48 -0.73 -5.77
CA LEU A 43 13.80 -0.32 -5.26
C LEU A 43 14.61 0.27 -6.39
N ASP A 44 14.93 1.56 -6.28
CA ASP A 44 15.81 2.19 -7.25
C ASP A 44 17.25 1.71 -7.09
N LYS A 45 17.81 1.24 -8.20
CA LYS A 45 19.18 0.72 -8.28
C LYS A 45 20.03 1.53 -9.26
N THR A 46 19.60 2.74 -9.60
CA THR A 46 20.36 3.65 -10.45
C THR A 46 21.42 4.41 -9.65
N LEU A 47 22.30 5.10 -10.37
CA LEU A 47 23.46 5.78 -9.79
C LEU A 47 23.10 6.93 -8.84
N SER A 48 21.92 7.54 -9.00
CA SER A 48 21.50 8.69 -8.19
C SER A 48 21.09 8.29 -6.77
N VAL A 49 20.68 7.02 -6.56
CA VAL A 49 20.31 6.48 -5.25
C VAL A 49 21.44 5.67 -4.63
N ASN A 50 22.07 6.22 -3.58
CA ASN A 50 23.18 5.57 -2.89
C ASN A 50 22.81 5.05 -1.49
N ILE A 51 22.49 3.76 -1.42
CA ILE A 51 22.17 3.05 -0.17
C ILE A 51 23.35 2.89 0.80
N ASN A 52 24.58 3.19 0.39
CA ASN A 52 25.75 3.15 1.28
C ASN A 52 25.84 4.39 2.16
N LYS A 53 25.06 5.45 1.86
CA LYS A 53 24.86 6.57 2.78
C LYS A 53 24.09 6.05 4.00
N ALA A 54 24.64 6.24 5.20
CA ALA A 54 24.07 5.70 6.43
C ALA A 54 22.60 6.11 6.64
N TYR A 55 22.29 7.40 6.43
CA TYR A 55 20.92 7.92 6.53
C TYR A 55 19.95 7.19 5.60
N VAL A 56 20.28 7.07 4.32
CA VAL A 56 19.44 6.39 3.32
C VAL A 56 19.25 4.92 3.71
N ASN A 57 20.32 4.26 4.14
CA ASN A 57 20.28 2.86 4.56
C ASN A 57 19.33 2.65 5.75
N GLU A 58 19.45 3.48 6.78
CA GLU A 58 18.64 3.40 7.98
C GLU A 58 17.17 3.71 7.68
N LYS A 59 16.91 4.80 6.95
CA LYS A 59 15.56 5.19 6.51
C LYS A 59 14.90 4.04 5.74
N TYR A 60 15.57 3.52 4.72
CA TYR A 60 15.01 2.46 3.87
C TYR A 60 14.79 1.17 4.66
N ARG A 61 15.73 0.77 5.52
CA ARG A 61 15.58 -0.41 6.38
C ARG A 61 14.39 -0.29 7.32
N ARG A 62 14.24 0.87 7.97
CA ARG A 62 13.12 1.15 8.86
C ARG A 62 11.80 1.06 8.11
N THR A 63 11.67 1.76 6.99
CA THR A 63 10.43 1.74 6.19
C THR A 63 10.08 0.34 5.68
N LEU A 64 11.05 -0.46 5.23
CA LEU A 64 10.79 -1.85 4.81
C LEU A 64 10.35 -2.74 5.98
N THR A 65 10.87 -2.47 7.19
CA THR A 65 10.42 -3.15 8.41
C THR A 65 8.98 -2.78 8.73
N ASP A 66 8.65 -1.48 8.67
CA ASP A 66 7.29 -0.98 8.90
C ASP A 66 6.29 -1.52 7.87
N ILE A 67 6.67 -1.64 6.60
CA ILE A 67 5.85 -2.26 5.54
C ILE A 67 5.58 -3.73 5.87
N MET A 68 6.62 -4.49 6.26
CA MET A 68 6.45 -5.89 6.65
C MET A 68 5.50 -6.01 7.84
N GLU A 69 5.63 -5.13 8.84
CA GLU A 69 4.78 -5.17 10.02
C GLU A 69 3.32 -4.83 9.73
N ASN A 70 3.08 -3.84 8.88
CA ASN A 70 1.76 -3.27 8.67
C ASN A 70 0.97 -3.88 7.52
N ASN A 71 1.62 -4.42 6.49
CA ASN A 71 0.96 -4.87 5.26
C ASN A 71 0.95 -6.39 5.09
N MET A 72 1.68 -7.14 5.93
CA MET A 72 1.81 -8.60 5.83
C MET A 72 1.27 -9.25 7.11
N LYS A 73 -0.05 -9.22 7.29
CA LYS A 73 -0.76 -9.60 8.53
C LYS A 73 -1.61 -10.85 8.38
N ASN A 74 -2.20 -11.06 7.21
CA ASN A 74 -3.21 -12.06 6.94
C ASN A 74 -2.74 -13.01 5.84
N LYS A 75 -3.27 -14.24 5.87
CA LYS A 75 -3.09 -15.19 4.77
C LYS A 75 -3.52 -14.55 3.46
N GLY A 76 -2.67 -14.67 2.44
CA GLY A 76 -2.92 -14.09 1.12
C GLY A 76 -2.35 -12.69 0.92
N ASP A 77 -1.93 -11.98 1.99
CA ASP A 77 -1.17 -10.74 1.85
C ASP A 77 0.10 -11.00 1.04
N LYS A 78 0.37 -10.13 0.08
CA LYS A 78 1.37 -10.33 -0.95
C LYS A 78 2.34 -9.15 -1.01
N LEU A 79 3.62 -9.45 -1.15
CA LEU A 79 4.66 -8.46 -1.38
C LEU A 79 5.48 -8.85 -2.61
N GLU A 80 5.53 -7.98 -3.61
CA GLU A 80 6.45 -8.12 -4.75
C GLU A 80 7.44 -6.96 -4.79
N VAL A 81 8.70 -7.29 -5.07
CA VAL A 81 9.79 -6.31 -5.20
C VAL A 81 10.25 -6.26 -6.65
N TYR A 82 10.43 -5.06 -7.17
CA TYR A 82 10.98 -4.78 -8.49
C TYR A 82 12.17 -3.85 -8.35
N PHE A 83 13.17 -4.01 -9.21
CA PHE A 83 14.24 -3.02 -9.33
C PHE A 83 13.86 -1.98 -10.39
N ILE A 84 14.09 -0.70 -10.09
CA ILE A 84 13.99 0.37 -11.09
C ILE A 84 15.33 0.48 -11.80
N HIS A 85 15.27 0.35 -13.12
CA HIS A 85 16.34 0.61 -14.08
C HIS A 85 15.71 0.60 -15.48
N GLU A 86 16.48 0.55 -16.56
CA GLU A 86 15.97 0.51 -17.95
C GLU A 86 14.95 -0.62 -18.28
N ASN A 87 14.75 -1.60 -17.38
CA ASN A 87 13.96 -2.82 -17.61
C ASN A 87 12.99 -3.12 -16.45
N THR A 88 12.52 -2.10 -15.72
CA THR A 88 11.73 -2.22 -14.47
C THR A 88 10.58 -3.23 -14.54
N SER A 89 9.80 -3.24 -15.62
CA SER A 89 8.62 -4.11 -15.77
C SER A 89 8.94 -5.61 -15.76
N LYS A 90 10.18 -5.98 -16.13
CA LYS A 90 10.66 -7.38 -16.13
C LYS A 90 11.58 -7.68 -14.94
N ALA A 91 11.92 -6.67 -14.14
CA ALA A 91 12.91 -6.73 -13.09
C ALA A 91 12.33 -7.17 -11.73
N ARG A 92 11.40 -8.13 -11.72
CA ARG A 92 10.87 -8.68 -10.47
C ARG A 92 12.00 -9.40 -9.73
N ALA A 93 12.34 -8.89 -8.55
CA ALA A 93 13.43 -9.38 -7.73
C ALA A 93 12.98 -10.35 -6.63
N LEU A 94 11.72 -10.21 -6.18
CA LEU A 94 11.17 -11.00 -5.07
C LEU A 94 9.63 -11.06 -5.18
N SER A 95 9.04 -12.17 -4.75
CA SER A 95 7.59 -12.35 -4.63
C SER A 95 7.29 -13.22 -3.42
N LEU A 96 6.52 -12.69 -2.48
CA LEU A 96 6.21 -13.29 -1.20
C LEU A 96 4.71 -13.23 -0.95
N THR A 97 4.20 -14.24 -0.25
CA THR A 97 2.79 -14.30 0.13
C THR A 97 2.71 -14.96 1.49
N ILE A 98 1.99 -14.34 2.44
CA ILE A 98 1.74 -14.93 3.76
C ILE A 98 0.95 -16.21 3.58
N ARG A 99 1.46 -17.28 4.20
CA ARG A 99 0.80 -18.59 4.23
C ARG A 99 0.29 -18.95 5.60
N SER A 100 0.83 -18.34 6.66
CA SER A 100 0.34 -18.53 8.02
C SER A 100 -1.16 -18.22 8.10
N GLU A 101 -1.89 -19.15 8.69
CA GLU A 101 -3.34 -19.10 8.83
C GLU A 101 -3.69 -19.32 10.30
N LYS A 102 -4.66 -18.55 10.80
CA LYS A 102 -5.18 -18.76 12.14
C LYS A 102 -6.17 -19.92 12.11
N GLU A 103 -5.98 -20.89 13.00
CA GLU A 103 -6.92 -22.00 13.14
C GLU A 103 -8.32 -21.50 13.55
N VAL A 104 -9.35 -22.13 13.00
CA VAL A 104 -10.75 -21.85 13.35
C VAL A 104 -10.99 -22.27 14.80
N ASN A 105 -11.57 -21.39 15.61
CA ASN A 105 -11.68 -21.56 17.06
C ASN A 105 -13.14 -21.67 17.54
N ASP A 106 -14.04 -22.15 16.68
CA ASP A 106 -15.45 -22.38 17.03
C ASP A 106 -15.54 -23.39 18.20
N GLY A 107 -16.15 -22.96 19.31
CA GLY A 107 -16.28 -23.77 20.52
C GLY A 107 -15.05 -23.82 21.44
N ALA A 108 -13.95 -23.14 21.11
CA ALA A 108 -12.75 -23.08 21.95
C ALA A 108 -12.99 -22.26 23.24
N ASN A 109 -12.47 -22.74 24.38
CA ASN A 109 -12.49 -22.00 25.64
C ASN A 109 -11.48 -20.82 25.62
N ALA A 110 -11.49 -19.96 26.65
CA ALA A 110 -10.62 -18.79 26.69
C ALA A 110 -9.12 -19.13 26.56
N THR A 111 -8.66 -20.17 27.25
CA THR A 111 -7.28 -20.65 27.21
C THR A 111 -6.91 -21.16 25.81
N ASP A 112 -7.79 -21.94 25.18
CA ASP A 112 -7.57 -22.48 23.85
C ASP A 112 -7.51 -21.36 22.79
N ARG A 113 -8.36 -20.32 22.92
CA ARG A 113 -8.34 -19.15 22.03
C ARG A 113 -7.03 -18.38 22.15
N GLU A 114 -6.53 -18.19 23.37
CA GLU A 114 -5.24 -17.54 23.62
C GLU A 114 -4.07 -18.36 23.06
N ALA A 115 -4.13 -19.69 23.21
CA ALA A 115 -3.13 -20.59 22.65
C ALA A 115 -3.12 -20.55 21.11
N ILE A 116 -4.29 -20.58 20.47
CA ILE A 116 -4.44 -20.47 19.00
C ILE A 116 -3.91 -19.13 18.49
N GLU A 117 -4.27 -18.01 19.15
CA GLU A 117 -3.76 -16.68 18.79
C GLU A 117 -2.24 -16.62 18.92
N THR A 118 -1.70 -17.11 20.03
CA THR A 118 -0.24 -17.11 20.27
C THR A 118 0.49 -17.97 19.23
N ALA A 119 -0.04 -19.16 18.90
CA ALA A 119 0.54 -20.03 17.89
C ALA A 119 0.53 -19.37 16.50
N PHE A 120 -0.58 -18.72 16.14
CA PHE A 120 -0.69 -17.97 14.89
C PHE A 120 0.33 -16.82 14.84
N GLN A 121 0.40 -15.98 15.89
CA GLN A 121 1.34 -14.86 15.93
C GLN A 121 2.80 -15.32 15.86
N LEU A 122 3.17 -16.40 16.56
CA LEU A 122 4.53 -16.95 16.48
C LEU A 122 4.86 -17.47 15.07
N SER A 123 3.90 -18.12 14.41
CA SER A 123 4.04 -18.60 13.03
C SER A 123 4.22 -17.43 12.06
N LEU A 124 3.34 -16.44 12.13
CA LEU A 124 3.36 -15.25 11.28
C LEU A 124 4.65 -14.45 11.47
N GLN A 125 5.09 -14.22 12.72
CA GLN A 125 6.31 -13.48 13.01
C GLN A 125 7.57 -14.19 12.49
N ARG A 126 7.59 -15.53 12.54
CA ARG A 126 8.67 -16.31 11.93
C ARG A 126 8.70 -16.15 10.41
N GLU A 127 7.55 -16.21 9.76
CA GLU A 127 7.43 -16.00 8.31
C GLU A 127 7.89 -14.58 7.91
N LYS A 128 7.38 -13.55 8.59
CA LYS A 128 7.75 -12.14 8.40
C LYS A 128 9.24 -11.89 8.60
N SER A 129 9.86 -12.52 9.60
CA SER A 129 11.31 -12.41 9.85
C SER A 129 12.14 -12.96 8.68
N ILE A 130 11.71 -14.04 8.05
CA ILE A 130 12.36 -14.61 6.85
C ILE A 130 12.18 -13.66 5.67
N PHE A 131 10.96 -13.17 5.47
CA PHE A 131 10.62 -12.24 4.39
C PHE A 131 11.41 -10.94 4.49
N LEU A 132 11.48 -10.34 5.67
CA LEU A 132 12.26 -9.14 5.93
C LEU A 132 13.74 -9.37 5.61
N ARG A 133 14.32 -10.51 6.01
CA ARG A 133 15.70 -10.83 5.67
C ARG A 133 15.92 -10.87 4.15
N GLN A 134 15.02 -11.52 3.41
CA GLN A 134 15.10 -11.57 1.95
C GLN A 134 14.95 -10.19 1.31
N LEU A 135 14.01 -9.38 1.80
CA LEU A 135 13.79 -8.01 1.35
C LEU A 135 15.01 -7.13 1.59
N LEU A 136 15.62 -7.23 2.77
CA LEU A 136 16.85 -6.51 3.11
C LEU A 136 18.05 -6.98 2.28
N LEU A 137 18.12 -8.25 1.88
CA LEU A 137 19.14 -8.70 0.92
C LEU A 137 18.95 -8.01 -0.45
N LYS A 138 17.71 -7.85 -0.92
CA LYS A 138 17.41 -7.10 -2.15
C LYS A 138 17.69 -5.61 -2.02
N LEU A 139 17.45 -5.02 -0.84
CA LEU A 139 17.87 -3.66 -0.55
C LEU A 139 19.38 -3.49 -0.71
N ASN A 140 20.20 -4.39 -0.17
CA ASN A 140 21.67 -4.28 -0.24
C ASN A 140 22.29 -4.73 -1.57
N GLN A 141 21.51 -5.36 -2.45
CA GLN A 141 21.99 -5.74 -3.78
C GLN A 141 22.33 -4.48 -4.60
N GLN A 142 23.55 -4.39 -5.09
CA GLN A 142 24.01 -3.30 -5.95
C GLN A 142 23.77 -3.63 -7.43
N ASN A 143 23.51 -2.62 -8.24
CA ASN A 143 23.53 -2.73 -9.69
C ASN A 143 24.80 -2.09 -10.24
N THR A 144 25.75 -2.92 -10.61
CA THR A 144 27.03 -2.50 -11.21
C THR A 144 27.00 -2.54 -12.74
N GLY A 145 25.89 -2.98 -13.34
CA GLY A 145 25.70 -3.03 -14.79
C GLY A 145 25.30 -1.69 -15.39
N ALA A 146 25.40 -1.57 -16.71
CA ALA A 146 25.07 -0.34 -17.45
C ALA A 146 23.61 0.13 -17.28
N SER A 147 22.70 -0.77 -16.90
CA SER A 147 21.30 -0.45 -16.64
C SER A 147 21.11 0.53 -15.47
N ASN A 148 22.12 0.74 -14.63
CA ASN A 148 22.08 1.73 -13.54
C ASN A 148 22.14 3.19 -14.02
N GLN A 149 22.33 3.42 -15.33
CA GLN A 149 22.39 4.74 -15.95
C GLN A 149 21.03 5.27 -16.42
N SER A 150 19.94 4.52 -16.19
CA SER A 150 18.60 4.93 -16.63
C SER A 150 17.54 4.48 -15.65
N THR A 151 16.71 5.43 -15.24
CA THR A 151 15.61 5.24 -14.30
C THR A 151 14.31 5.25 -15.10
N ASP A 152 13.69 4.09 -15.33
CA ASP A 152 12.40 3.96 -16.01
C ASP A 152 11.29 3.68 -14.98
N ILE A 153 10.67 4.75 -14.49
CA ILE A 153 9.57 4.70 -13.52
C ILE A 153 8.26 4.39 -14.25
N TRP A 154 8.05 4.88 -15.47
CA TRP A 154 6.86 4.55 -16.26
C TRP A 154 6.67 3.05 -16.46
N ALA A 155 7.75 2.29 -16.57
CA ALA A 155 7.71 0.83 -16.66
C ALA A 155 7.15 0.14 -15.41
N SER A 156 6.94 0.86 -14.29
CA SER A 156 6.20 0.35 -13.13
C SER A 156 4.68 0.36 -13.31
N LEU A 157 4.12 1.25 -14.15
CA LEU A 157 2.67 1.43 -14.30
C LEU A 157 1.93 0.14 -14.71
N PRO A 158 2.42 -0.65 -15.69
CA PRO A 158 1.75 -1.91 -16.05
C PRO A 158 1.78 -2.94 -14.91
N VAL A 159 2.80 -2.89 -14.05
CA VAL A 159 2.92 -3.77 -12.88
C VAL A 159 1.86 -3.40 -11.84
N ILE A 160 1.65 -2.10 -11.62
CA ILE A 160 0.65 -1.58 -10.69
C ILE A 160 -0.77 -1.88 -11.20
N ALA A 161 -1.05 -1.60 -12.47
CA ALA A 161 -2.34 -1.89 -13.09
C ALA A 161 -2.69 -3.39 -12.94
N LYS A 162 -1.73 -4.28 -13.21
CA LYS A 162 -1.90 -5.72 -13.03
C LYS A 162 -2.15 -6.13 -11.58
N ALA A 163 -1.53 -5.45 -10.60
CA ALA A 163 -1.84 -5.71 -9.20
C ALA A 163 -3.27 -5.29 -8.84
N GLY A 164 -3.75 -4.19 -9.41
CA GLY A 164 -5.14 -3.71 -9.25
C GLY A 164 -6.20 -4.70 -9.73
N GLU A 165 -5.89 -5.54 -10.72
CA GLU A 165 -6.79 -6.60 -11.23
C GLU A 165 -7.08 -7.71 -10.19
N SER A 166 -6.29 -7.82 -9.12
CA SER A 166 -6.43 -8.90 -8.13
C SER A 166 -7.63 -8.73 -7.19
N GLY A 167 -8.23 -7.53 -7.13
CA GLY A 167 -9.28 -7.19 -6.15
C GLY A 167 -8.75 -6.95 -4.73
N ALA A 168 -7.43 -7.08 -4.50
CA ALA A 168 -6.75 -6.73 -3.26
C ALA A 168 -6.62 -5.21 -3.10
N GLN A 169 -6.44 -4.74 -1.87
CA GLN A 169 -6.00 -3.38 -1.63
C GLN A 169 -4.54 -3.24 -2.06
N VAL A 170 -4.23 -2.33 -2.98
CA VAL A 170 -2.87 -2.15 -3.52
C VAL A 170 -2.14 -1.00 -2.81
N SER A 171 -0.97 -1.30 -2.26
CA SER A 171 -0.04 -0.31 -1.68
C SER A 171 1.27 -0.32 -2.47
N VAL A 172 1.71 0.83 -2.95
CA VAL A 172 2.89 0.99 -3.81
C VAL A 172 3.93 1.84 -3.08
N TYR A 173 5.15 1.34 -2.97
CA TYR A 173 6.27 2.06 -2.35
C TYR A 173 7.40 2.23 -3.35
N TYR A 174 7.81 3.47 -3.57
CA TYR A 174 9.00 3.81 -4.36
C TYR A 174 10.14 4.18 -3.43
N PHE A 175 11.23 3.42 -3.45
CA PHE A 175 12.47 3.75 -2.75
C PHE A 175 13.43 4.38 -3.76
N SER A 176 13.14 5.62 -4.15
CA SER A 176 13.72 6.32 -5.29
C SER A 176 13.76 7.82 -5.03
N ASP A 177 14.67 8.52 -5.70
CA ASP A 177 14.64 9.99 -5.83
C ASP A 177 13.64 10.48 -6.89
N MET A 178 12.97 9.54 -7.55
CA MET A 178 11.96 9.77 -8.58
C MET A 178 12.47 10.53 -9.82
N ILE A 179 13.78 10.50 -10.08
CA ILE A 179 14.39 11.16 -11.23
C ILE A 179 14.35 10.22 -12.45
N GLU A 180 13.27 10.29 -13.23
CA GLU A 180 13.15 9.57 -14.51
C GLU A 180 14.22 10.04 -15.50
N SER A 181 14.89 9.06 -16.11
CA SER A 181 16.06 9.28 -16.97
C SER A 181 16.16 8.23 -18.06
N VAL A 182 15.21 8.24 -18.99
CA VAL A 182 15.18 7.28 -20.12
C VAL A 182 15.54 7.96 -21.43
N LYS A 183 16.42 7.32 -22.19
CA LYS A 183 16.79 7.77 -23.54
C LYS A 183 15.67 7.46 -24.52
N GLY A 184 15.27 8.44 -25.34
CA GLY A 184 14.35 8.22 -26.45
C GLY A 184 13.44 9.41 -26.72
N ALA A 185 12.89 9.48 -27.93
CA ALA A 185 11.91 10.50 -28.26
C ALA A 185 10.61 10.28 -27.45
N GLY A 186 10.10 11.35 -26.84
CA GLY A 186 8.85 11.33 -26.08
C GLY A 186 8.96 10.77 -24.66
N ARG A 187 10.18 10.47 -24.18
CA ARG A 187 10.49 10.14 -22.78
C ARG A 187 11.05 11.36 -22.04
N ARG A 188 10.91 11.36 -20.70
CA ARG A 188 11.46 12.40 -19.82
C ARG A 188 12.88 12.04 -19.40
N ASP A 189 13.68 13.09 -19.21
CA ASP A 189 15.01 13.02 -18.61
C ASP A 189 15.14 14.21 -17.66
N PHE A 190 14.75 13.99 -16.40
CA PHE A 190 14.73 15.02 -15.36
C PHE A 190 16.14 15.42 -14.89
N HIS A 191 17.19 14.69 -15.26
CA HIS A 191 18.56 15.19 -15.10
C HIS A 191 18.89 16.31 -16.09
N LYS A 192 18.26 16.34 -17.26
CA LYS A 192 18.51 17.35 -18.31
C LYS A 192 17.46 18.46 -18.34
N GLN A 193 16.20 18.09 -18.21
CA GLN A 193 15.06 18.98 -18.35
C GLN A 193 14.05 18.68 -17.24
N PRO A 194 14.40 18.95 -15.96
CA PRO A 194 13.42 18.89 -14.89
C PRO A 194 12.40 20.01 -15.04
N PRO A 195 11.15 19.82 -14.58
CA PRO A 195 10.18 20.90 -14.48
C PRO A 195 10.71 22.01 -13.55
N ILE A 196 10.51 23.27 -13.94
CA ILE A 196 10.96 24.45 -13.19
C ILE A 196 9.84 25.16 -12.44
N SER A 197 8.61 24.65 -12.55
CA SER A 197 7.43 25.15 -11.84
C SER A 197 6.36 24.06 -11.75
N ASP A 198 5.42 24.21 -10.81
CA ASP A 198 4.28 23.29 -10.65
C ASP A 198 3.37 23.30 -11.88
N ALA A 199 3.12 24.46 -12.48
CA ALA A 199 2.33 24.56 -13.70
C ALA A 199 2.94 23.76 -14.84
N GLN A 200 4.26 23.85 -15.03
CA GLN A 200 4.96 23.03 -16.02
C GLN A 200 4.89 21.54 -15.67
N ALA A 201 5.11 21.18 -14.40
CA ALA A 201 5.02 19.79 -13.95
C ALA A 201 3.64 19.18 -14.22
N GLU A 202 2.57 19.93 -13.96
CA GLU A 202 1.20 19.50 -14.24
C GLU A 202 0.92 19.34 -15.72
N ASP A 203 1.28 20.34 -16.54
CA ASP A 203 1.05 20.31 -17.99
C ASP A 203 1.80 19.13 -18.63
N GLU A 204 3.03 18.90 -18.18
CA GLU A 204 3.84 17.77 -18.61
C GLU A 204 3.24 16.44 -18.19
N ALA A 205 2.83 16.29 -16.92
CA ALA A 205 2.20 15.08 -16.40
C ALA A 205 0.91 14.77 -17.16
N LYS A 206 0.00 15.74 -17.30
CA LYS A 206 -1.27 15.59 -18.04
C LYS A 206 -1.05 15.28 -19.51
N SER A 207 0.00 15.80 -20.13
CA SER A 207 0.38 15.43 -21.49
C SER A 207 0.87 13.97 -21.59
N ASP A 208 1.57 13.49 -20.57
CA ASP A 208 2.12 12.13 -20.57
C ASP A 208 1.06 11.08 -20.16
N VAL A 209 0.08 11.44 -19.34
CA VAL A 209 -1.12 10.61 -19.05
C VAL A 209 -1.75 10.10 -20.35
N LYS A 210 -1.91 10.96 -21.37
CA LYS A 210 -2.49 10.61 -22.67
C LYS A 210 -1.77 9.45 -23.39
N LYS A 211 -0.48 9.26 -23.12
CA LYS A 211 0.33 8.16 -23.68
C LYS A 211 0.22 6.88 -22.83
N LEU A 212 -0.24 7.02 -21.60
CA LEU A 212 -0.22 6.03 -20.55
C LEU A 212 -1.63 5.59 -20.10
N GLU A 213 -2.69 6.12 -20.72
CA GLU A 213 -4.10 5.83 -20.37
C GLU A 213 -4.42 4.32 -20.35
N GLN A 214 -3.73 3.54 -21.19
CA GLN A 214 -3.82 2.08 -21.21
C GLN A 214 -3.40 1.40 -19.89
N TYR A 215 -2.70 2.12 -19.02
CA TYR A 215 -2.21 1.65 -17.72
C TYR A 215 -2.94 2.32 -16.57
N ALA A 216 -4.25 2.59 -16.70
CA ALA A 216 -5.07 3.00 -15.56
C ALA A 216 -4.78 2.10 -14.35
N ILE A 217 -4.24 2.69 -13.28
CA ILE A 217 -3.62 1.92 -12.19
C ILE A 217 -4.62 1.48 -11.12
N GLY A 218 -5.91 1.76 -11.32
CA GLY A 218 -6.96 1.53 -10.33
C GLY A 218 -6.86 2.57 -9.22
N SER A 219 -6.96 2.14 -7.96
CA SER A 219 -6.97 3.03 -6.80
C SER A 219 -5.88 2.70 -5.77
N PRO A 220 -4.59 2.62 -6.16
CA PRO A 220 -3.51 2.31 -5.23
C PRO A 220 -3.22 3.49 -4.30
N GLN A 221 -2.69 3.16 -3.12
CA GLN A 221 -2.00 4.12 -2.25
C GLN A 221 -0.53 4.15 -2.64
N VAL A 222 -0.01 5.30 -3.05
CA VAL A 222 1.38 5.46 -3.48
C VAL A 222 2.16 6.21 -2.40
N THR A 223 3.31 5.66 -2.03
CA THR A 223 4.24 6.28 -1.08
C THR A 223 5.64 6.34 -1.69
N ILE A 224 6.21 7.53 -1.74
CA ILE A 224 7.58 7.78 -2.18
C ILE A 224 8.45 7.87 -0.93
N VAL A 225 9.39 6.94 -0.78
CA VAL A 225 10.40 6.93 0.28
C VAL A 225 11.67 7.54 -0.31
N SER A 226 11.81 8.85 -0.13
CA SER A 226 12.85 9.65 -0.76
C SER A 226 14.21 9.42 -0.09
N PRO A 227 15.35 9.38 -0.83
CA PRO A 227 16.68 9.23 -0.23
C PRO A 227 17.19 10.51 0.41
N PHE A 228 16.46 11.63 0.31
CA PHE A 228 16.91 12.93 0.79
C PHE A 228 16.60 13.14 2.27
N GLU A 229 17.48 13.89 2.94
CA GLU A 229 17.20 14.42 4.28
C GLU A 229 16.11 15.50 4.21
N ALA A 230 15.37 15.70 5.29
CA ALA A 230 14.32 16.72 5.36
C ALA A 230 14.85 18.16 5.15
N THR A 231 16.15 18.36 5.31
CA THR A 231 16.88 19.63 5.11
C THR A 231 17.51 19.77 3.73
N ALA A 232 17.31 18.80 2.82
CA ALA A 232 17.87 18.83 1.49
C ALA A 232 17.39 20.07 0.72
N SER A 233 18.31 20.67 -0.04
CA SER A 233 17.98 21.85 -0.85
C SER A 233 17.12 21.48 -2.06
N SER A 234 16.39 22.45 -2.61
CA SER A 234 15.60 22.26 -3.84
C SER A 234 16.43 21.89 -5.08
N LYS A 235 17.75 22.10 -5.03
CA LYS A 235 18.69 21.65 -6.07
C LYS A 235 18.95 20.15 -5.99
N GLU A 236 18.89 19.58 -4.80
CA GLU A 236 19.09 18.16 -4.55
C GLU A 236 17.78 17.39 -4.66
N ASN A 237 16.70 17.91 -4.05
CA ASN A 237 15.35 17.40 -4.19
C ASN A 237 14.45 18.45 -4.87
N ASN A 238 14.19 18.32 -6.17
CA ASN A 238 13.35 19.28 -6.88
C ASN A 238 11.86 19.00 -6.59
N PRO A 239 11.15 19.87 -5.86
CA PRO A 239 9.75 19.64 -5.48
C PRO A 239 8.82 19.55 -6.70
N HIS A 240 9.17 20.18 -7.82
CA HIS A 240 8.37 20.12 -9.04
C HIS A 240 8.41 18.74 -9.70
N VAL A 241 9.46 17.94 -9.46
CA VAL A 241 9.49 16.53 -9.89
C VAL A 241 8.51 15.71 -9.04
N THR A 242 8.46 15.91 -7.72
CA THR A 242 7.44 15.28 -6.87
C THR A 242 6.04 15.67 -7.36
N HIS A 243 5.79 16.95 -7.63
CA HIS A 243 4.49 17.44 -8.12
C HIS A 243 4.08 16.80 -9.46
N TYR A 244 5.04 16.62 -10.37
CA TYR A 244 4.82 15.89 -11.63
C TYR A 244 4.30 14.47 -11.35
N TRP A 245 4.95 13.71 -10.45
CA TRP A 245 4.55 12.33 -10.14
C TRP A 245 3.22 12.27 -9.40
N GLN A 246 2.98 13.18 -8.46
CA GLN A 246 1.69 13.29 -7.78
C GLN A 246 0.56 13.47 -8.79
N THR A 247 0.71 14.42 -9.71
CA THR A 247 -0.26 14.68 -10.78
C THR A 247 -0.42 13.45 -11.68
N LEU A 248 0.68 12.86 -12.15
CA LEU A 248 0.63 11.70 -13.05
C LEU A 248 -0.10 10.51 -12.42
N PHE A 249 0.22 10.16 -11.17
CA PHE A 249 -0.41 9.03 -10.49
C PHE A 249 -1.89 9.30 -10.19
N GLN A 250 -2.24 10.52 -9.77
CA GLN A 250 -3.64 10.90 -9.52
C GLN A 250 -4.49 10.82 -10.80
N GLU A 251 -3.99 11.36 -11.92
CA GLU A 251 -4.68 11.31 -13.21
C GLU A 251 -4.85 9.87 -13.74
N LEU A 252 -3.95 8.95 -13.38
CA LEU A 252 -4.07 7.52 -13.71
C LEU A 252 -4.93 6.71 -12.73
N GLY A 253 -5.46 7.34 -11.67
CA GLY A 253 -6.40 6.76 -10.70
C GLY A 253 -5.89 6.59 -9.26
N GLY A 254 -4.60 6.87 -9.00
CA GLY A 254 -4.00 6.81 -7.68
C GLY A 254 -4.77 7.62 -6.63
N VAL A 255 -5.05 7.03 -5.46
CA VAL A 255 -5.89 7.63 -4.42
C VAL A 255 -5.15 8.67 -3.61
N SER A 256 -3.89 8.39 -3.28
CA SER A 256 -3.02 9.28 -2.54
C SER A 256 -1.57 9.07 -2.96
N VAL A 257 -0.78 10.14 -2.88
CA VAL A 257 0.65 10.13 -3.15
C VAL A 257 1.34 10.89 -2.03
N ASP A 258 1.95 10.15 -1.10
CA ASP A 258 2.68 10.71 0.04
C ASP A 258 4.19 10.58 -0.18
N GLU A 259 4.97 11.58 0.25
CA GLU A 259 6.44 11.52 0.29
C GLU A 259 6.93 11.45 1.74
N LEU A 260 7.83 10.49 2.03
CA LEU A 260 8.46 10.21 3.33
C LEU A 260 9.95 10.47 3.27
#